data_AF-A0A1Q3GTI8-F1
#
_entry.id   AF-A0A1Q3GTI8-F1
#
_cell.length_a   1.000
_cell.length_b   1.000
_cell.length_c   1.000
_cell.angle_alpha   90.00
_cell.angle_beta   90.00
_cell.angle_gamma   90.00
#
_symmetry.space_group_name_H-M   'P 1'
#
loop_
_entity.id
_entity.type
_entity.pdbx_description
1 polymer ?
#
loop_
_entity_poly.entity_id
_entity_poly.type
_entity_poly.pdbx_seq_one_letter_code
_entity_poly.pdbx_strand_id
1 'polypeptide(L)'
;MKSSAPHSTSEQKANTLWQQFTRVDQKGFWQQYEGLLQATSNDRATSLATSLALQKKMLTRKRYFKSSSDNYIWHIFLSTFGLLIGPIIIYYAICSEEFLLTVICLIPWTLGALGSMWSFHDFEADHKYLYIHKKLCFTRIRFTWSNITSILIAEEIHDEGTSSIIRIQTNKQDREFSYGLPPKTHEKFLRVLKTKVPNTHYKKSRAPKI
;
A
#
# COMPACT_ATOMS: atom_id res chain seq x y z
N MET A 1 -20.32 -24.56 -31.41
CA MET A 1 -20.64 -23.40 -32.26
C MET A 1 -20.32 -22.13 -31.47
N LYS A 2 -19.41 -21.27 -31.95
CA LYS A 2 -19.08 -20.00 -31.27
C LYS A 2 -20.25 -19.04 -31.52
N SER A 3 -20.94 -18.59 -30.47
CA SER A 3 -21.98 -17.57 -30.59
C SER A 3 -21.34 -16.27 -31.06
N SER A 4 -21.83 -15.72 -32.18
CA SER A 4 -21.46 -14.41 -32.68
C SER A 4 -21.64 -13.37 -31.57
N ALA A 5 -20.63 -12.54 -31.33
CA ALA A 5 -20.78 -11.44 -30.36
C ALA A 5 -21.94 -10.53 -30.81
N PRO A 6 -22.79 -10.06 -29.88
CA PRO A 6 -23.87 -9.15 -30.23
C PRO A 6 -23.31 -7.88 -30.87
N HIS A 7 -23.81 -7.56 -32.07
CA HIS A 7 -23.41 -6.37 -32.81
C HIS A 7 -23.62 -5.11 -31.97
N SER A 8 -22.66 -4.20 -32.04
CA SER A 8 -22.78 -2.91 -31.36
C SER A 8 -23.94 -2.11 -31.96
N THR A 9 -24.58 -1.25 -31.18
CA THR A 9 -25.71 -0.41 -31.63
C THR A 9 -25.31 0.50 -32.81
N SER A 10 -24.05 0.93 -32.90
CA SER A 10 -23.50 1.65 -34.06
C SER A 10 -23.43 0.77 -35.31
N GLU A 11 -23.03 -0.49 -35.15
CA GLU A 11 -22.93 -1.46 -36.24
C GLU A 11 -24.32 -1.85 -36.78
N GLN A 12 -25.32 -1.98 -35.90
CA GLN A 12 -26.72 -2.16 -36.28
C GLN A 12 -27.27 -0.96 -37.07
N LYS A 13 -26.97 0.27 -36.64
CA LYS A 13 -27.37 1.49 -37.37
C LYS A 13 -26.69 1.61 -38.73
N ALA A 14 -25.39 1.32 -38.81
CA ALA A 14 -24.66 1.29 -40.07
C ALA A 14 -25.25 0.26 -41.05
N ASN A 15 -25.57 -0.93 -40.54
CA ASN A 15 -26.16 -2.00 -41.36
C ASN A 15 -27.58 -1.62 -41.87
N THR A 16 -28.37 -0.95 -41.04
CA THR A 16 -29.70 -0.43 -41.41
C THR A 16 -29.60 0.63 -42.51
N LEU A 17 -28.63 1.54 -42.41
CA LEU A 17 -28.35 2.54 -43.45
C LEU A 17 -27.89 1.88 -44.75
N TRP A 18 -27.02 0.88 -44.66
CA TRP A 18 -26.51 0.17 -45.83
C TRP A 18 -27.61 -0.53 -46.62
N GLN A 19 -28.63 -1.05 -45.93
CA GLN A 19 -29.81 -1.66 -46.55
C GLN A 19 -30.71 -0.65 -47.28
N GLN A 20 -30.66 0.64 -46.91
CA GLN A 20 -31.43 1.72 -47.54
C GLN A 20 -30.69 2.40 -48.69
N PHE A 21 -29.48 1.93 -49.02
CA PHE A 21 -28.67 2.51 -50.07
C PHE A 21 -29.35 2.39 -51.45
N THR A 22 -29.55 3.53 -52.11
CA THR A 22 -29.98 3.60 -53.51
C THR A 22 -29.03 4.49 -54.30
N ARG A 23 -28.79 4.14 -55.58
CA ARG A 23 -27.89 4.92 -56.45
C ARG A 23 -28.36 6.36 -56.66
N VAL A 24 -29.66 6.62 -56.53
CA VAL A 24 -30.26 7.94 -56.74
C VAL A 24 -29.98 8.88 -55.56
N ASP A 25 -29.87 8.34 -54.34
CA ASP A 25 -29.62 9.12 -53.11
C ASP A 25 -28.22 8.85 -52.51
N GLN A 26 -27.22 8.78 -53.38
CA GLN A 26 -25.85 8.47 -52.94
C GLN A 26 -25.29 9.56 -52.02
N LYS A 27 -25.66 10.83 -52.28
CA LYS A 27 -25.15 11.99 -51.54
C LYS A 27 -25.72 12.07 -50.12
N GLY A 28 -27.04 11.88 -49.96
CA GLY A 28 -27.69 11.87 -48.64
C GLY A 28 -27.20 10.71 -47.79
N PHE A 29 -27.06 9.55 -48.42
CA PHE A 29 -26.49 8.36 -47.82
C PHE A 29 -25.08 8.61 -47.21
N TRP A 30 -24.13 9.12 -48.01
CA TRP A 30 -22.75 9.33 -47.55
C TRP A 30 -22.66 10.35 -46.41
N GLN A 31 -23.50 11.38 -46.44
CA GLN A 31 -23.55 12.41 -45.41
C GLN A 31 -24.01 11.85 -44.06
N GLN A 32 -24.99 10.93 -44.06
CA GLN A 32 -25.45 10.24 -42.84
C GLN A 32 -24.40 9.23 -42.34
N TYR A 33 -23.73 8.53 -43.26
CA TYR A 33 -22.68 7.57 -42.92
C TYR A 33 -21.45 8.25 -42.30
N GLU A 34 -21.00 9.38 -42.86
CA GLU A 34 -19.91 10.19 -42.27
C GLU A 34 -20.27 10.71 -40.88
N GLY A 35 -21.52 11.12 -40.66
CA GLY A 35 -22.01 11.52 -39.34
C GLY A 35 -21.88 10.40 -38.29
N LEU A 36 -22.17 9.15 -38.66
CA LEU A 36 -21.98 8.00 -37.77
C LEU A 36 -20.51 7.71 -37.49
N LEU A 37 -19.63 7.85 -38.48
CA LEU A 37 -18.19 7.68 -38.30
C LEU A 37 -17.63 8.75 -37.34
N GLN A 38 -18.06 10.01 -37.50
CA GLN A 38 -17.64 11.10 -36.62
C GLN A 38 -18.16 10.93 -35.19
N ALA A 39 -19.42 10.53 -35.01
CA ALA A 39 -20.00 10.26 -33.70
C ALA A 39 -19.23 9.14 -32.97
N THR A 40 -18.94 8.03 -33.67
CA THR A 40 -18.19 6.90 -33.10
C THR A 40 -16.74 7.28 -32.79
N SER A 41 -16.10 8.11 -33.64
CA SER A 41 -14.76 8.64 -33.40
C SER A 41 -14.71 9.53 -32.15
N ASN A 42 -15.70 10.41 -31.99
CA ASN A 42 -15.81 11.31 -30.84
C ASN A 42 -16.07 10.54 -29.53
N ASP A 43 -16.94 9.52 -29.55
CA ASP A 43 -17.19 8.66 -28.39
C ASP A 43 -15.94 7.84 -28.02
N ARG A 44 -15.18 7.37 -29.02
CA ARG A 44 -13.92 6.66 -28.79
C ARG A 44 -12.85 7.58 -28.23
N ALA A 45 -12.72 8.80 -28.75
CA ALA A 45 -11.80 9.81 -28.21
C ALA A 45 -12.16 10.19 -26.77
N THR A 46 -13.45 10.35 -26.47
CA THR A 46 -13.95 10.68 -25.13
C THR A 46 -13.75 9.54 -24.14
N SER A 47 -13.98 8.28 -24.55
CA SER A 47 -13.74 7.10 -23.71
C SER A 47 -12.25 6.86 -23.45
N LEU A 48 -11.38 7.07 -24.43
CA LEU A 48 -9.92 7.04 -24.27
C LEU A 48 -9.42 8.15 -23.35
N ALA A 49 -9.91 9.38 -23.52
CA ALA A 49 -9.57 10.50 -22.63
C ALA A 49 -10.04 10.21 -21.20
N THR A 50 -11.23 9.63 -21.03
CA THR A 50 -11.77 9.24 -19.73
C THR A 50 -10.95 8.11 -19.11
N SER A 51 -10.56 7.08 -19.87
CA SER A 51 -9.75 5.97 -19.36
C SER A 51 -8.35 6.45 -18.97
N LEU A 52 -7.73 7.31 -19.78
CA LEU A 52 -6.43 7.92 -19.50
C LEU A 52 -6.50 8.82 -18.26
N ALA A 53 -7.56 9.61 -18.11
CA ALA A 53 -7.79 10.43 -16.92
C ALA A 53 -7.97 9.56 -15.67
N LEU A 54 -8.72 8.45 -15.77
CA LEU A 54 -8.91 7.48 -14.69
C LEU A 54 -7.60 6.78 -14.31
N GLN A 55 -6.80 6.41 -15.30
CA GLN A 55 -5.50 5.77 -15.11
C GLN A 55 -4.50 6.74 -14.48
N LYS A 56 -4.50 8.01 -14.90
CA LYS A 56 -3.71 9.10 -14.30
C LYS A 56 -4.14 9.40 -12.86
N LYS A 57 -5.44 9.34 -12.57
CA LYS A 57 -5.98 9.48 -11.20
C LYS A 57 -5.63 8.28 -10.32
N MET A 58 -5.61 7.07 -10.86
CA MET A 58 -5.14 5.88 -10.15
C MET A 58 -3.63 5.91 -9.86
N LEU A 59 -2.83 6.50 -10.75
CA LEU A 59 -1.39 6.68 -10.57
C LEU A 59 -1.04 7.73 -9.50
N THR A 60 -1.92 8.71 -9.27
CA THR A 60 -1.70 9.79 -8.29
C THR A 60 -2.29 9.48 -6.90
N ARG A 61 -3.11 8.44 -6.76
CA ARG A 61 -3.70 8.07 -5.47
C ARG A 61 -2.63 7.50 -4.54
N LYS A 62 -2.30 8.27 -3.51
CA LYS A 62 -1.47 7.86 -2.38
C LYS A 62 -2.04 6.60 -1.72
N ARG A 63 -1.21 5.56 -1.57
CA ARG A 63 -1.59 4.27 -1.00
C ARG A 63 -0.92 4.08 0.35
N TYR A 64 -1.72 3.76 1.35
CA TYR A 64 -1.27 3.51 2.71
C TYR A 64 -1.31 2.01 3.01
N PHE A 65 -0.25 1.50 3.61
CA PHE A 65 -0.08 0.13 4.03
C PHE A 65 0.20 0.16 5.53
N LYS A 66 -0.85 -0.05 6.31
CA LYS A 66 -0.78 -0.03 7.76
C LYS A 66 -0.39 -1.41 8.30
N SER A 67 0.40 -1.40 9.37
CA SER A 67 0.63 -2.61 10.17
C SER A 67 -0.67 -3.12 10.79
N SER A 68 -0.67 -4.36 11.31
CA SER A 68 -1.85 -4.96 11.95
C SER A 68 -2.38 -4.05 13.06
N SER A 69 -3.68 -3.78 13.04
CA SER A 69 -4.32 -2.93 14.04
C SER A 69 -4.40 -3.61 15.40
N ASP A 70 -4.38 -4.95 15.43
CA ASP A 70 -4.54 -5.73 16.66
C ASP A 70 -3.33 -5.57 17.59
N ASN A 71 -2.12 -5.68 17.05
CA ASN A 71 -0.89 -5.43 17.81
C ASN A 71 -0.86 -3.98 18.29
N TYR A 72 -1.34 -3.03 17.48
CA TYR A 72 -1.38 -1.63 17.86
C TYR A 72 -2.30 -1.37 19.04
N ILE A 73 -3.50 -1.96 19.05
CA ILE A 73 -4.45 -1.86 20.17
C ILE A 73 -3.85 -2.48 21.43
N TRP A 74 -3.19 -3.65 21.30
CA TRP A 74 -2.53 -4.30 22.43
C TRP A 74 -1.43 -3.43 23.05
N HIS A 75 -0.56 -2.82 22.22
CA HIS A 75 0.51 -1.96 22.72
C HIS A 75 0.01 -0.62 23.26
N ILE A 76 -1.03 -0.03 22.65
CA ILE A 76 -1.70 1.13 23.25
C ILE A 76 -2.25 0.73 24.61
N PHE A 77 -3.00 -0.36 24.69
CA PHE A 77 -3.61 -0.81 25.93
C PHE A 77 -2.55 -0.98 27.02
N LEU A 78 -1.48 -1.73 26.73
CA LEU A 78 -0.38 -1.96 27.66
C LEU A 78 0.31 -0.64 28.10
N SER A 79 0.52 0.28 27.16
CA SER A 79 1.11 1.59 27.43
C SER A 79 0.19 2.48 28.26
N THR A 80 -1.10 2.58 27.90
CA THR A 80 -2.10 3.36 28.66
C THR A 80 -2.35 2.79 30.04
N PHE A 81 -2.35 1.46 30.19
CA PHE A 81 -2.47 0.80 31.48
C PHE A 81 -1.29 1.16 32.37
N GLY A 82 -0.06 1.08 31.85
CA GLY A 82 1.14 1.53 32.57
C GLY A 82 1.11 3.02 32.93
N LEU A 83 0.60 3.87 32.05
CA LEU A 83 0.57 5.32 32.25
C LEU A 83 -0.50 5.76 33.26
N LEU A 84 -1.63 5.04 33.34
CA LEU A 84 -2.70 5.33 34.30
C LEU A 84 -2.46 4.69 35.67
N ILE A 85 -1.99 3.44 35.70
CA ILE A 85 -1.82 2.67 36.95
C ILE A 85 -0.44 2.92 37.57
N GLY A 86 0.58 3.18 36.75
CA GLY A 86 1.93 3.49 37.22
C GLY A 86 1.96 4.60 38.28
N PRO A 87 1.36 5.77 38.07
CA PRO A 87 1.30 6.84 39.07
C PRO A 87 0.58 6.44 40.36
N ILE A 88 -0.46 5.61 40.27
CA ILE A 88 -1.20 5.11 41.44
C ILE A 88 -0.29 4.19 42.25
N ILE A 89 0.39 3.25 41.59
CA ILE A 89 1.36 2.34 42.22
C ILE A 89 2.51 3.15 42.86
N ILE A 90 3.05 4.13 42.15
CA ILE A 90 4.12 5.01 42.67
C ILE A 90 3.62 5.78 43.90
N TYR A 91 2.40 6.33 43.86
CA TYR A 91 1.81 7.07 44.99
C TYR A 91 1.71 6.18 46.24
N TYR A 92 1.17 4.97 46.11
CA TYR A 92 1.11 4.02 47.23
C TYR A 92 2.50 3.57 47.70
N ALA A 93 3.44 3.39 46.76
CA ALA A 93 4.80 2.97 47.07
C ALA A 93 5.63 4.06 47.76
N ILE A 94 5.38 5.35 47.50
CA ILE A 94 6.02 6.45 48.24
C ILE A 94 5.67 6.40 49.74
N CYS A 95 4.49 5.88 50.07
CA CYS A 95 4.05 5.70 51.45
C CYS A 95 4.48 4.36 52.07
N SER A 96 5.17 3.49 51.32
CA SER A 96 5.61 2.18 51.79
C SER A 96 7.13 2.06 51.82
N GLU A 97 7.66 1.11 52.59
CA GLU A 97 9.09 0.77 52.59
C GLU A 97 9.55 0.12 51.25
N GLU A 98 8.61 -0.26 50.39
CA GLU A 98 8.86 -0.95 49.12
C GLU A 98 9.00 -0.01 47.91
N PHE A 99 9.18 1.30 48.14
CA PHE A 99 9.35 2.29 47.08
C PHE A 99 10.42 1.90 46.06
N LEU A 100 11.61 1.52 46.54
CA LEU A 100 12.74 1.18 45.67
C LEU A 100 12.44 -0.04 44.80
N LEU A 101 11.84 -1.09 45.38
CA LEU A 101 11.46 -2.30 44.64
C LEU A 101 10.46 -1.96 43.54
N THR A 102 9.46 -1.12 43.87
CA THR A 102 8.43 -0.68 42.92
C THR A 102 9.03 0.09 41.73
N VAL A 103 9.94 1.03 42.00
CA VAL A 103 10.64 1.79 40.94
C VAL A 103 11.49 0.86 40.07
N ILE A 104 12.21 -0.09 40.69
CA ILE A 104 13.03 -1.09 39.99
C ILE A 104 12.17 -1.98 39.09
N CYS A 105 10.92 -2.31 39.47
CA CYS A 105 10.01 -3.08 38.62
C CYS A 105 9.37 -2.25 37.50
N LEU A 106 9.04 -0.99 37.75
CA LEU A 106 8.38 -0.12 36.77
C LEU A 106 9.29 0.34 35.64
N ILE A 107 10.58 0.57 35.91
CA ILE A 107 11.52 1.04 34.88
C ILE A 107 11.68 0.00 33.74
N PRO A 108 11.99 -1.28 34.00
CA PRO A 108 12.07 -2.30 32.95
C PRO A 108 10.74 -2.51 32.22
N TRP A 109 9.61 -2.45 32.93
CA TRP A 109 8.29 -2.56 32.32
C TRP A 109 8.04 -1.43 31.30
N THR A 110 8.28 -0.18 31.71
CA THR A 110 8.11 0.99 30.85
C THR A 110 9.08 0.97 29.66
N LEU A 111 10.35 0.66 29.90
CA LEU A 111 11.37 0.53 28.85
C LEU A 111 11.02 -0.60 27.86
N GLY A 112 10.53 -1.75 28.35
CA GLY A 112 10.09 -2.85 27.51
C GLY A 112 8.88 -2.48 26.64
N ALA A 113 7.89 -1.78 27.21
CA ALA A 113 6.75 -1.28 26.47
C ALA A 113 7.16 -0.27 25.38
N LEU A 114 8.07 0.65 25.70
CA LEU A 114 8.65 1.62 24.76
C LEU A 114 9.45 0.94 23.64
N GLY A 115 10.30 -0.03 23.99
CA GLY A 115 11.11 -0.77 23.03
C GLY A 115 10.26 -1.54 22.03
N SER A 116 9.16 -2.13 22.47
CA SER A 116 8.23 -2.82 21.59
C SER A 116 7.59 -1.88 20.55
N MET A 117 7.32 -0.62 20.93
CA MET A 117 6.76 0.38 20.01
C MET A 117 7.72 0.81 18.89
N TRP A 118 9.05 0.60 19.03
CA TRP A 118 10.01 0.93 17.97
C TRP A 118 9.92 0.03 16.73
N SER A 119 9.30 -1.15 16.85
CA SER A 119 9.15 -2.08 15.73
C SER A 119 8.10 -1.64 14.70
N PHE A 120 7.17 -0.75 15.07
CA PHE A 120 6.03 -0.42 14.21
C PHE A 120 6.34 0.65 13.17
N HIS A 121 6.50 0.20 11.93
CA HIS A 121 6.64 1.05 10.76
C HIS A 121 5.41 0.93 9.86
N ASP A 122 4.78 2.07 9.54
CA ASP A 122 3.75 2.12 8.50
C ASP A 122 4.40 2.55 7.18
N PHE A 123 3.93 1.97 6.09
CA PHE A 123 4.45 2.24 4.75
C PHE A 123 3.43 3.01 3.93
N GLU A 124 3.91 3.97 3.15
CA GLU A 124 3.08 4.75 2.25
C GLU A 124 3.80 4.90 0.92
N ALA A 125 3.09 4.61 -0.17
CA ALA A 125 3.62 4.73 -1.52
C ALA A 125 2.81 5.79 -2.29
N ASP A 126 3.53 6.73 -2.90
CA ASP A 126 2.96 7.61 -3.91
C ASP A 126 3.68 7.41 -5.27
N HIS A 127 3.41 8.30 -6.23
CA HIS A 127 3.99 8.20 -7.57
C HIS A 127 5.51 8.43 -7.62
N LYS A 128 6.07 9.22 -6.69
CA LYS A 128 7.45 9.73 -6.68
C LYS A 128 8.30 9.20 -5.52
N TYR A 129 7.67 8.86 -4.41
CA TYR A 129 8.30 8.50 -3.15
C TYR A 129 7.69 7.25 -2.50
N LEU A 130 8.55 6.54 -1.78
CA LEU A 130 8.22 5.63 -0.71
C LEU A 130 8.43 6.35 0.62
N TYR A 131 7.43 6.34 1.49
CA TYR A 131 7.55 6.86 2.86
C TYR A 131 7.46 5.74 3.87
N ILE A 132 8.27 5.88 4.91
CA ILE A 132 8.26 5.04 6.09
C ILE A 132 7.95 5.94 7.28
N HIS A 133 6.84 5.66 7.94
CA HIS A 133 6.37 6.40 9.10
C HIS A 133 6.77 5.66 10.37
N LYS A 134 7.63 6.29 11.17
CA LYS A 134 7.96 5.82 12.52
C LYS A 134 6.98 6.45 13.50
N LYS A 135 6.03 5.67 13.99
CA LYS A 135 4.92 6.21 14.82
C LYS A 135 5.42 6.83 16.12
N LEU A 136 6.37 6.19 16.81
CA LEU A 136 6.82 6.67 18.11
C LEU A 136 7.51 8.04 18.02
N CYS A 137 8.36 8.24 17.01
CA CYS A 137 9.10 9.49 16.84
C CYS A 137 8.35 10.51 15.98
N PHE A 138 7.14 10.19 15.49
CA PHE A 138 6.42 10.96 14.48
C PHE A 138 7.30 11.34 13.26
N THR A 139 8.34 10.55 12.98
CA THR A 139 9.27 10.85 11.89
C THR A 139 8.82 10.16 10.61
N ARG A 140 8.87 10.92 9.52
CA ARG A 140 8.55 10.44 8.19
C ARG A 140 9.81 10.42 7.34
N ILE A 141 10.31 9.23 7.06
CA ILE A 141 11.47 9.03 6.20
C ILE A 141 10.98 8.88 4.77
N ARG A 142 11.58 9.61 3.82
CA ARG A 142 11.21 9.56 2.40
C ARG A 142 12.34 9.01 1.54
N PHE A 143 11.98 8.18 0.58
CA PHE A 143 12.87 7.65 -0.44
C PHE A 143 12.29 7.93 -1.82
N THR A 144 13.01 8.63 -2.69
CA THR A 144 12.59 8.79 -4.09
C THR A 144 12.73 7.46 -4.81
N TRP A 145 11.72 7.02 -5.55
CA TRP A 145 11.76 5.74 -6.28
C TRP A 145 12.99 5.61 -7.19
N SER A 146 13.39 6.69 -7.86
CA SER A 146 14.56 6.73 -8.75
C SER A 146 15.90 6.47 -8.05
N ASN A 147 15.96 6.62 -6.73
CA ASN A 147 17.21 6.46 -5.97
C ASN A 147 17.32 5.09 -5.31
N ILE A 148 16.25 4.29 -5.34
CA ILE A 148 16.21 2.96 -4.75
C ILE A 148 16.76 1.96 -5.77
N THR A 149 17.85 1.29 -5.43
CA THR A 149 18.52 0.32 -6.29
C THR A 149 17.93 -1.09 -6.12
N SER A 150 17.63 -1.45 -4.87
CA SER A 150 17.05 -2.74 -4.52
C SER A 150 16.21 -2.64 -3.25
N ILE A 151 15.25 -3.55 -3.12
CA ILE A 151 14.47 -3.73 -1.89
C ILE A 151 14.48 -5.21 -1.56
N LEU A 152 14.92 -5.56 -0.36
CA LEU A 152 14.87 -6.92 0.17
C LEU A 152 13.91 -6.95 1.35
N ILE A 153 12.87 -7.77 1.27
CA ILE A 153 12.04 -8.12 2.41
C ILE A 153 12.48 -9.51 2.87
N ALA A 154 13.01 -9.59 4.08
CA ALA A 154 13.43 -10.85 4.69
C ALA A 154 12.50 -11.18 5.87
N GLU A 155 12.02 -12.41 5.90
CA GLU A 155 11.25 -12.98 7.01
C GLU A 155 12.09 -14.09 7.64
N GLU A 156 12.45 -13.91 8.90
CA GLU A 156 13.21 -14.85 9.70
C GLU A 156 12.30 -15.52 10.72
N ILE A 157 12.19 -16.84 10.61
CA ILE A 157 11.42 -17.65 11.54
C ILE A 157 12.37 -18.12 12.65
N HIS A 158 12.12 -17.64 13.87
CA HIS A 158 12.75 -18.09 15.11
C HIS A 158 11.78 -19.02 15.86
N ASP A 159 12.29 -19.76 16.85
CA ASP A 159 11.45 -20.62 17.69
C ASP A 159 10.47 -19.79 18.55
N GLU A 160 10.82 -18.55 18.89
CA GLU A 160 10.00 -17.62 19.68
C GLU A 160 9.00 -16.81 18.83
N GLY A 161 9.11 -16.86 17.49
CA GLY A 161 8.25 -16.09 16.61
C GLY A 161 8.88 -15.75 15.27
N THR A 162 8.18 -14.92 14.51
CA THR A 162 8.63 -14.48 13.19
C THR A 162 9.06 -13.02 13.23
N SER A 163 10.33 -12.77 12.91
CA SER A 163 10.83 -11.42 12.64
C SER A 163 10.76 -11.14 11.15
N SER A 164 10.46 -9.91 10.79
CA SER A 164 10.44 -9.49 9.40
C SER A 164 11.07 -8.12 9.28
N ILE A 165 11.96 -7.98 8.30
CA ILE A 165 12.71 -6.76 8.02
C ILE A 165 12.57 -6.38 6.55
N ILE A 166 12.60 -5.08 6.29
CA ILE A 166 12.72 -4.52 4.94
C ILE A 166 13.99 -3.70 4.86
N ARG A 167 14.88 -4.13 3.98
CA ARG A 167 16.14 -3.48 3.67
C ARG A 167 16.00 -2.74 2.34
N ILE A 168 16.24 -1.44 2.36
CA ILE A 168 16.12 -0.55 1.22
C ILE A 168 17.50 -0.02 0.89
N GLN A 169 18.03 -0.50 -0.23
CA GLN A 169 19.30 -0.05 -0.75
C GLN A 169 19.05 1.12 -1.70
N THR A 170 19.84 2.17 -1.52
CA THR A 170 19.88 3.32 -2.41
C THR A 170 21.29 3.56 -2.90
N ASN A 171 21.47 4.42 -3.90
CA ASN A 171 22.80 4.80 -4.41
C ASN A 171 23.76 5.36 -3.33
N LYS A 172 23.23 5.85 -2.19
CA LYS A 172 24.03 6.53 -1.15
C LYS A 172 24.11 5.78 0.17
N GLN A 173 23.11 4.95 0.46
CA GLN A 173 22.94 4.36 1.79
C GLN A 173 22.11 3.10 1.71
N ASP A 174 22.31 2.25 2.70
CA ASP A 174 21.53 1.07 2.96
C ASP A 174 20.83 1.24 4.30
N ARG A 175 19.52 1.00 4.35
CA ARG A 175 18.73 1.19 5.56
C ARG A 175 17.79 0.02 5.77
N GLU A 176 17.74 -0.42 7.02
CA GLU A 176 16.87 -1.49 7.46
C GLU A 176 15.74 -0.95 8.34
N PHE A 177 14.55 -1.51 8.17
CA PHE A 177 13.38 -1.19 8.95
C PHE A 177 12.65 -2.48 9.33
N SER A 178 12.04 -2.49 10.51
CA SER A 178 11.15 -3.59 10.87
C SER A 178 9.90 -3.58 9.96
N TYR A 179 9.48 -4.77 9.56
CA TYR A 179 8.43 -4.99 8.57
C TYR A 179 7.31 -5.85 9.18
N GLY A 180 6.21 -5.21 9.57
CA GLY A 180 5.09 -5.89 10.25
C GLY A 180 3.75 -5.78 9.51
N LEU A 181 3.73 -5.95 8.18
CA LEU A 181 2.49 -5.85 7.41
C LEU A 181 1.68 -7.17 7.44
N PRO A 182 0.36 -7.13 7.66
CA PRO A 182 -0.50 -8.32 7.58
C PRO A 182 -0.43 -8.97 6.19
N PRO A 183 -0.64 -10.29 6.04
CA PRO A 183 -0.47 -11.00 4.76
C PRO A 183 -1.19 -10.35 3.56
N LYS A 184 -2.46 -9.97 3.74
CA LYS A 184 -3.26 -9.29 2.69
C LYS A 184 -2.70 -7.93 2.29
N THR A 185 -2.12 -7.19 3.25
CA THR A 185 -1.53 -5.87 3.01
C THR A 185 -0.11 -6.01 2.45
N HIS A 186 0.64 -7.01 2.92
CA HIS A 186 1.95 -7.40 2.42
C HIS A 186 1.90 -7.69 0.92
N GLU A 187 1.00 -8.54 0.45
CA GLU A 187 0.88 -8.86 -0.98
C GLU A 187 0.61 -7.62 -1.85
N LYS A 188 -0.28 -6.74 -1.38
CA LYS A 188 -0.60 -5.48 -2.07
C LYS A 188 0.61 -4.56 -2.12
N PHE A 189 1.35 -4.46 -1.02
CA PHE A 189 2.56 -3.64 -0.93
C PHE A 189 3.67 -4.21 -1.81
N LEU A 190 3.94 -5.52 -1.73
CA LEU A 190 4.94 -6.21 -2.53
C LEU A 190 4.68 -6.05 -4.02
N ARG A 191 3.42 -6.09 -4.46
CA ARG A 191 3.05 -5.81 -5.86
C ARG A 191 3.45 -4.39 -6.25
N VAL A 192 3.17 -3.39 -5.42
CA VAL A 192 3.57 -2.00 -5.68
C VAL A 192 5.09 -1.86 -5.73
N LEU A 193 5.82 -2.49 -4.82
CA LEU A 193 7.28 -2.48 -4.81
C LEU A 193 7.85 -3.10 -6.07
N LYS A 194 7.42 -4.31 -6.45
CA LYS A 194 7.87 -4.99 -7.69
C LYS A 194 7.58 -4.17 -8.96
N THR A 195 6.47 -3.43 -8.99
CA THR A 195 6.16 -2.53 -10.12
C THR A 195 7.06 -1.30 -10.15
N LYS A 196 7.48 -0.76 -8.99
CA LYS A 196 8.27 0.47 -8.90
C LYS A 196 9.78 0.23 -8.93
N VAL A 197 10.23 -0.90 -8.40
CA VAL A 197 11.64 -1.30 -8.26
C VAL A 197 11.77 -2.75 -8.73
N PRO A 198 12.29 -3.00 -9.95
CA PRO A 198 12.40 -4.35 -10.51
C PRO A 198 13.19 -5.32 -9.62
N ASN A 199 14.23 -4.83 -8.95
CA ASN A 199 15.09 -5.59 -8.02
C ASN A 199 14.47 -5.70 -6.62
N THR A 200 13.17 -6.02 -6.56
CA THR A 200 12.47 -6.28 -5.29
C THR A 200 12.46 -7.79 -5.03
N HIS A 201 13.10 -8.21 -3.96
CA HIS A 201 13.19 -9.61 -3.54
C HIS A 201 12.44 -9.83 -2.23
N TYR A 202 11.81 -11.00 -2.13
CA TYR A 202 11.21 -11.49 -0.89
C TYR A 202 11.86 -12.82 -0.56
N LYS A 203 12.48 -12.91 0.62
CA LYS A 203 13.18 -14.10 1.10
C LYS A 203 12.56 -14.51 2.43
N LYS A 204 12.19 -15.78 2.53
CA LYS A 204 11.79 -16.40 3.79
C LYS A 204 12.87 -17.39 4.18
N SER A 205 13.49 -17.20 5.34
CA SER A 205 14.54 -18.08 5.86
C SER A 205 14.22 -18.54 7.28
N ARG A 206 14.58 -19.78 7.58
CA ARG A 206 14.59 -20.28 8.96
C ARG A 206 15.93 -19.87 9.57
N ALA A 207 15.88 -19.27 10.77
CA ALA A 207 17.11 -18.94 11.48
C ALA A 207 17.93 -20.22 11.73
N PRO A 208 19.28 -20.18 11.60
CA PRO A 208 20.11 -21.31 11.99
C PRO A 208 19.90 -21.59 13.47
N LYS A 209 19.77 -22.88 13.84
CA LYS A 209 19.77 -23.29 15.24
C LYS A 209 21.16 -22.99 15.81
N ILE A 210 21.20 -22.10 16.80
CA ILE A 210 22.41 -21.80 17.58
C ILE A 210 22.60 -22.89 18.63
#